data_AF-A0A7K3IY86-F1
#
_entry.id   AF-A0A7K3IY86-F1
#
_cell.length_a   1.000
_cell.length_b   1.000
_cell.length_c   1.000
_cell.angle_alpha   90.00
_cell.angle_beta   90.00
_cell.angle_gamma   90.00
#
_symmetry.space_group_name_H-M   'P 1'
#
loop_
_entity.id
_entity.type
_entity.pdbx_description
1 polymer ?
#
loop_
_entity_poly.entity_id
_entity_poly.type
_entity_poly.pdbx_seq_one_letter_code
_entity_poly.pdbx_strand_id
1 'polypeptide(L)'
;LIIADPAFNINQATFDVISYNIDNFTNQNFRTEGTLIDNNFIMINVSGFRNFSQAMKYYRSFRTDQLVRNPSGVRMFTYLISSDNLKLINKENNPERYLLFFRENYINLPSE
;
A
#
# COMPACT_ATOMS: atom_id res chain seq x y z
N LEU A 1 -0.98 -0.59 0.52
CA LEU A 1 -1.20 -2.02 0.81
C LEU A 1 -2.60 -2.38 0.39
N ILE A 2 -2.77 -3.49 -0.33
CA ILE A 2 -4.05 -4.06 -0.72
C ILE A 2 -4.20 -5.42 -0.05
N ILE A 3 -5.36 -5.67 0.52
CA ILE A 3 -5.73 -6.93 1.17
C ILE A 3 -6.97 -7.46 0.43
N ALA A 4 -6.85 -8.63 -0.19
CA ALA A 4 -7.91 -9.25 -1.00
C ALA A 4 -8.89 -10.06 -0.15
N ASP A 5 -9.38 -9.44 0.93
CA ASP A 5 -10.44 -9.97 1.77
C ASP A 5 -11.15 -8.79 2.47
N PRO A 6 -12.40 -8.46 2.11
CA PRO A 6 -13.14 -7.36 2.71
C PRO A 6 -13.54 -7.63 4.17
N ALA A 7 -13.51 -8.90 4.62
CA ALA A 7 -13.77 -9.26 6.01
C ALA A 7 -12.54 -9.10 6.91
N PHE A 8 -11.37 -8.80 6.34
CA PHE A 8 -10.16 -8.50 7.12
C PHE A 8 -10.39 -7.29 8.02
N ASN A 9 -9.82 -7.29 9.22
CA ASN A 9 -10.00 -6.18 10.15
C ASN A 9 -9.22 -4.93 9.68
N ILE A 10 -9.90 -4.05 8.95
CA ILE A 10 -9.34 -2.81 8.39
C ILE A 10 -8.74 -1.89 9.46
N ASN A 11 -9.37 -1.82 10.64
CA ASN A 11 -8.90 -0.95 11.72
C ASN A 11 -7.58 -1.46 12.29
N GLN A 12 -7.48 -2.78 12.55
CA GLN A 12 -6.24 -3.39 13.02
C GLN A 12 -5.13 -3.25 11.98
N ALA A 13 -5.42 -3.55 10.71
CA ALA A 13 -4.45 -3.43 9.63
C ALA A 13 -3.94 -1.99 9.48
N THR A 14 -4.84 -1.01 9.59
CA THR A 14 -4.49 0.42 9.52
C THR A 14 -3.64 0.82 10.71
N PHE A 15 -3.98 0.34 11.91
CA PHE A 15 -3.20 0.59 13.12
C PHE A 15 -1.79 0.00 13.03
N ASP A 16 -1.64 -1.23 12.53
CA ASP A 16 -0.34 -1.87 12.33
C ASP A 16 0.56 -0.99 11.43
N VAL A 17 0.00 -0.45 10.33
CA VAL A 17 0.74 0.48 9.44
C VAL A 17 1.08 1.81 10.12
N ILE A 18 0.19 2.35 10.95
CA ILE A 18 0.48 3.57 11.73
C ILE A 18 1.63 3.32 12.71
N SER A 19 1.61 2.21 13.45
CA SER A 19 2.68 1.83 14.38
C SER A 19 4.02 1.72 13.65
N TYR A 20 4.05 1.04 12.50
CA TYR A 20 5.25 0.96 11.67
C TYR A 20 5.79 2.35 11.26
N ASN A 21 4.91 3.28 10.90
CA ASN A 21 5.32 4.64 10.55
C ASN A 21 5.93 5.38 11.74
N ILE A 22 5.36 5.23 12.93
CA ILE A 22 5.88 5.84 14.16
C ILE A 22 7.26 5.29 14.49
N ASP A 23 7.43 3.96 14.41
CA ASP A 23 8.67 3.28 14.81
C ASP A 23 9.83 3.52 13.84
N ASN A 24 9.55 3.64 12.54
CA ASN A 24 10.59 3.68 11.50
C ASN A 24 10.75 5.06 10.83
N PHE A 25 9.74 5.93 10.97
CA PHE A 25 9.67 7.22 10.27
C PHE A 25 9.15 8.34 11.18
N THR A 26 9.52 8.33 12.47
CA THR A 26 9.02 9.27 13.51
C THR A 26 9.07 10.74 13.13
N ASN A 27 10.07 11.16 12.35
CA ASN A 27 10.24 12.55 11.90
C ASN A 27 9.51 12.87 10.58
N GLN A 28 8.68 11.95 10.08
CA GLN A 28 7.89 12.11 8.86
C GLN A 28 6.41 12.17 9.21
N ASN A 29 5.72 13.18 8.69
CA ASN A 29 4.28 13.37 8.90
C ASN A 29 3.46 12.55 7.89
N PHE A 30 3.69 11.24 7.84
CA PHE A 30 2.95 10.38 6.93
C PHE A 30 1.50 10.19 7.40
N ARG A 31 0.56 10.34 6.48
CA ARG A 31 -0.87 10.09 6.73
C ARG A 31 -1.21 8.69 6.27
N THR A 32 -1.91 7.93 7.11
CA THR A 32 -2.37 6.57 6.82
C THR A 32 -3.88 6.51 6.83
N GLU A 33 -4.47 5.90 5.80
CA GLU A 33 -5.93 5.77 5.67
C GLU A 33 -6.31 4.38 5.16
N GLY A 34 -7.27 3.75 5.83
CA GLY A 34 -7.90 2.51 5.36
C GLY A 34 -9.22 2.80 4.65
N THR A 35 -9.41 2.24 3.45
CA THR A 35 -10.66 2.32 2.70
C THR A 35 -11.08 0.94 2.17
N LEU A 36 -12.39 0.73 2.02
CA LEU A 36 -12.94 -0.42 1.32
C LEU A 36 -13.13 -0.06 -0.15
N ILE A 37 -12.69 -0.94 -1.06
CA ILE A 37 -12.80 -0.78 -2.51
C ILE A 37 -13.76 -1.83 -3.04
N ASP A 38 -14.92 -1.37 -3.52
CA ASP A 38 -15.93 -2.19 -4.20
C ASP A 38 -16.34 -3.46 -3.44
N ASN A 39 -16.32 -3.41 -2.10
CA ASN A 39 -16.54 -4.55 -1.20
C ASN A 39 -15.67 -5.79 -1.47
N ASN A 40 -14.59 -5.67 -2.25
CA ASN A 40 -13.72 -6.78 -2.64
C ASN A 40 -12.33 -6.67 -2.04
N PHE A 41 -11.87 -5.45 -1.78
CA PHE A 41 -10.52 -5.20 -1.28
C PHE A 41 -10.53 -4.18 -0.15
N ILE A 42 -9.60 -4.34 0.79
CA ILE A 42 -9.20 -3.27 1.69
C ILE A 42 -7.93 -2.63 1.14
N MET A 43 -7.94 -1.30 1.02
CA MET A 43 -6.78 -0.50 0.67
C MET A 43 -6.32 0.30 1.88
N ILE A 44 -5.05 0.14 2.25
CA ILE A 44 -4.38 1.01 3.22
C ILE A 44 -3.39 1.88 2.47
N ASN A 45 -3.69 3.17 2.43
CA ASN A 45 -2.90 4.18 1.75
C ASN A 45 -1.99 4.91 2.74
N VAL A 46 -0.72 5.09 2.38
CA VAL A 46 0.23 5.93 3.11
C VAL A 46 0.63 7.06 2.18
N SER A 47 0.53 8.30 2.65
CA SER A 47 0.74 9.51 1.85
C SER A 47 1.54 10.57 2.62
N GLY A 48 1.88 11.67 1.96
CA GLY A 48 2.73 12.73 2.52
C GLY A 48 4.22 12.60 2.15
N PHE A 49 4.56 11.73 1.19
CA PHE A 49 5.91 11.64 0.66
C PHE A 49 6.27 12.92 -0.12
N ARG A 50 7.46 13.47 0.16
CA ARG A 50 7.99 14.67 -0.48
C ARG A 50 8.32 14.46 -1.96
N ASN A 51 8.77 13.26 -2.31
CA ASN A 51 9.16 12.90 -3.66
C ASN A 51 9.16 11.37 -3.85
N PHE A 52 9.35 10.94 -5.10
CA PHE A 52 9.40 9.54 -5.48
C PHE A 52 10.48 8.74 -4.75
N SER A 53 11.67 9.33 -4.54
CA SER A 53 12.78 8.66 -3.83
C SER A 53 12.39 8.29 -2.40
N GLN A 54 11.71 9.20 -1.68
CA GLN A 54 11.20 8.92 -0.33
C GLN A 54 10.14 7.81 -0.34
N ALA A 55 9.20 7.87 -1.29
CA ALA A 55 8.17 6.84 -1.43
C ALA A 55 8.79 5.46 -1.75
N MET A 56 9.79 5.41 -2.63
CA MET A 56 10.50 4.18 -2.99
C MET A 56 11.29 3.59 -1.80
N LYS A 57 11.94 4.44 -0.99
CA LYS A 57 12.59 3.98 0.25
C LYS A 57 11.58 3.37 1.21
N TYR A 58 10.42 3.99 1.38
CA TYR A 58 9.34 3.44 2.19
C TYR A 58 8.86 2.09 1.64
N TYR A 59 8.55 2.02 0.35
CA TYR A 59 8.08 0.81 -0.32
C TYR A 59 9.04 -0.38 -0.14
N ARG A 60 10.34 -0.16 -0.32
CA ARG A 60 11.37 -1.20 -0.20
C ARG A 60 11.58 -1.69 1.23
N SER A 61 11.31 -0.85 2.24
CA SER A 61 11.43 -1.21 3.66
C SER A 61 10.15 -1.85 4.22
N PHE A 62 9.01 -1.66 3.56
CA PHE A 62 7.71 -2.14 4.02
C PHE A 62 7.52 -3.64 3.77
N ARG A 63 7.80 -4.46 4.80
CA ARG A 63 7.65 -5.93 4.78
C ARG A 63 6.27 -6.32 5.32
N THR A 64 5.31 -6.49 4.41
CA THR A 64 3.89 -6.74 4.75
C THR A 64 3.71 -8.02 5.58
N ASP A 65 4.49 -9.06 5.30
CA ASP A 65 4.50 -10.36 5.97
C ASP A 65 4.91 -10.28 7.45
N GLN A 66 5.74 -9.30 7.80
CA GLN A 66 6.19 -9.07 9.18
C GLN A 66 5.26 -8.09 9.91
N LEU A 67 4.66 -7.17 9.17
CA LEU A 67 3.90 -6.07 9.73
C LEU A 67 2.44 -6.42 10.02
N VAL A 68 1.77 -7.05 9.06
CA VAL A 68 0.33 -7.30 9.14
C VAL A 68 0.08 -8.76 9.46
N ARG A 69 -0.54 -9.02 10.62
CA ARG A 69 -0.86 -10.37 11.06
C ARG A 69 -1.86 -11.02 10.10
N ASN A 70 -1.43 -12.07 9.41
CA ASN A 70 -2.21 -12.72 8.36
C ASN A 70 -2.30 -14.25 8.56
N PRO A 71 -2.92 -14.75 9.66
CA PRO A 71 -2.95 -16.17 9.98
C PRO A 71 -3.73 -17.01 8.95
N SER A 72 -4.68 -16.41 8.24
CA SER A 72 -5.52 -17.05 7.21
C SER A 72 -4.87 -17.09 5.82
N GLY A 73 -3.67 -16.52 5.65
CA GLY A 73 -2.97 -16.53 4.36
C GLY A 73 -3.66 -15.69 3.27
N VAL A 74 -4.41 -14.65 3.66
CA VAL A 74 -5.09 -13.74 2.72
C VAL A 74 -4.06 -13.14 1.77
N ARG A 75 -4.40 -13.05 0.49
CA ARG A 75 -3.50 -12.44 -0.50
C ARG A 75 -3.38 -10.94 -0.24
N MET A 76 -2.13 -10.49 -0.07
CA MET A 76 -1.79 -9.08 0.14
C MET A 76 -0.72 -8.64 -0.86
N PHE A 77 -0.78 -7.38 -1.29
CA PHE A 77 0.22 -6.80 -2.19
C PHE A 77 0.36 -5.30 -2.02
N THR A 78 1.48 -4.76 -2.48
CA THR A 78 1.84 -3.35 -2.35
C THR A 78 2.35 -2.80 -3.67
N TYR A 79 2.10 -1.52 -3.91
CA TYR A 79 2.62 -0.74 -5.02
C TYR A 79 2.73 0.72 -4.62
N LEU A 80 3.52 1.50 -5.37
CA LEU A 80 3.48 2.95 -5.30
C LEU A 80 2.49 3.50 -6.31
N ILE A 81 1.85 4.60 -5.95
CA ILE A 81 0.86 5.25 -6.80
C ILE A 81 0.92 6.77 -6.63
N SER A 82 0.84 7.51 -7.74
CA SER A 82 0.70 8.96 -7.71
C SER A 82 -0.75 9.35 -7.41
N SER A 83 -0.97 10.57 -6.89
CA SER A 83 -2.32 11.08 -6.64
C SER A 83 -3.21 11.07 -7.89
N ASP A 84 -2.63 11.30 -9.06
CA ASP A 84 -3.38 11.29 -10.33
C ASP A 84 -3.75 9.87 -10.77
N ASN A 85 -2.83 8.91 -10.65
CA ASN A 85 -3.12 7.50 -10.92
C ASN A 85 -4.14 6.93 -9.92
N LEU A 86 -4.10 7.36 -8.66
CA LEU A 86 -5.06 6.91 -7.64
C LEU A 86 -6.50 7.33 -7.99
N LYS A 87 -6.69 8.55 -8.51
CA LYS A 87 -7.99 9.01 -9.01
C LYS A 87 -8.51 8.15 -10.17
N LEU A 88 -7.62 7.61 -11.00
CA LEU A 88 -7.98 6.72 -12.11
C LEU A 88 -8.37 5.32 -11.61
N ILE A 89 -7.61 4.73 -10.68
CA ILE A 89 -7.95 3.41 -10.10
C ILE A 89 -9.30 3.46 -9.39
N ASN A 90 -9.58 4.53 -8.64
CA ASN A 90 -10.87 4.65 -7.94
C ASN A 90 -12.07 4.66 -8.90
N LYS A 91 -11.87 4.87 -10.20
CA LYS A 91 -12.92 4.71 -11.22
C LYS A 91 -13.02 3.29 -11.76
N GLU A 92 -11.90 2.56 -11.81
CA GLU A 92 -11.85 1.19 -12.35
C GLU A 92 -12.07 0.10 -11.29
N ASN A 93 -11.98 0.43 -9.99
CA ASN A 93 -12.15 -0.47 -8.85
C ASN A 93 -11.30 -1.76 -8.88
N ASN A 94 -10.21 -1.77 -9.65
CA ASN A 94 -9.37 -2.94 -9.83
C ASN A 94 -7.90 -2.68 -9.41
N PRO A 95 -7.57 -2.90 -8.12
CA PRO A 95 -6.19 -2.76 -7.62
C PRO A 95 -5.19 -3.72 -8.28
N GLU A 96 -5.64 -4.88 -8.77
CA GLU A 96 -4.77 -5.88 -9.39
C GLU A 96 -4.28 -5.46 -10.76
N ARG A 97 -5.14 -4.82 -11.57
CA ARG A 97 -4.77 -4.26 -12.86
C ARG A 97 -3.65 -3.24 -12.70
N TYR A 98 -3.73 -2.40 -11.66
CA TYR A 98 -2.67 -1.45 -11.36
C TYR A 98 -1.40 -2.11 -10.86
N LEU A 99 -1.48 -3.23 -10.12
CA LEU A 99 -0.29 -3.99 -9.73
C LEU A 99 0.52 -4.44 -10.96
N LEU A 100 -0.15 -4.86 -12.04
CA LEU A 100 0.52 -5.22 -13.30
C LEU A 100 1.23 -4.01 -13.91
N PHE A 101 0.51 -2.90 -14.09
CA PHE A 101 1.07 -1.64 -14.58
C PHE A 101 2.27 -1.17 -13.73
N PHE A 102 2.15 -1.24 -12.41
CA PHE A 102 3.21 -0.84 -11.49
C PHE A 102 4.47 -1.69 -11.68
N ARG A 103 4.32 -3.01 -11.79
CA ARG A 103 5.46 -3.92 -12.00
C ARG A 103 6.16 -3.63 -13.33
N GLU A 104 5.39 -3.46 -14.39
CA GLU A 104 5.91 -3.20 -15.74
C GLU A 104 6.65 -1.86 -15.84
N ASN A 105 6.18 -0.81 -15.16
CA ASN A 105 6.68 0.55 -15.36
C ASN A 105 7.64 1.04 -14.26
N TYR A 106 7.63 0.45 -13.06
CA TYR A 106 8.38 0.96 -11.90
C TYR A 106 9.32 -0.06 -11.23
N ILE A 107 9.13 -1.36 -11.48
CA ILE A 107 9.95 -2.43 -10.88
C ILE A 107 10.79 -3.17 -11.92
N ASN A 108 10.28 -3.34 -13.14
CA ASN A 108 10.98 -3.98 -14.26
C ASN A 108 11.93 -3.03 -15.01
N LEU A 109 12.91 -2.46 -14.32
CA LEU A 109 14.13 -1.96 -14.98
C LEU A 109 15.31 -2.81 -14.49
N PRO A 110 16.07 -3.45 -15.39
CA PRO A 110 17.34 -4.04 -15.00
C PRO A 110 18.19 -2.94 -14.38
N SER A 111 18.81 -3.23 -13.24
CA SER A 111 19.96 -2.46 -12.78
C SER A 111 21.05 -2.60 -13.84
N GLU A 112 21.32 -1.54 -14.60
CA GLU A 112 22.59 -1.38 -15.34
C GLU A 112 23.77 -1.34 -14.37
#